data_AF-A0A5C1AKL0-F1
#
_entry.id   AF-A0A5C1AKL0-F1
#
_cell.length_a   1.000
_cell.length_b   1.000
_cell.length_c   1.000
_cell.angle_alpha   90.00
_cell.angle_beta   90.00
_cell.angle_gamma   90.00
#
_symmetry.space_group_name_H-M   'P 1'
#
loop_
_entity.id
_entity.type
_entity.pdbx_description
1 polymer ?
#
loop_
_entity_poly.entity_id
_entity_poly.type
_entity_poly.pdbx_seq_one_letter_code
_entity_poly.pdbx_strand_id
1 'polypeptide(L)'
;MLKYSRIMRTVMTFLAFGPLCLTGCGTSPSPAMGEYVDVSGTVNTADGKPLKSGNIYFEPETPGQGREANATVANGAFKTKLFLAKYRVALDMEDRKTTLPAKFTKFATSGQHAEIKDGTTPLVFDLK
;
A
#
# COMPACT_ATOMS: atom_id res chain seq x y z
N MET A 1 -9.69 -11.78 85.40
CA MET A 1 -10.52 -11.90 84.19
C MET A 1 -9.72 -12.65 83.13
N LEU A 2 -10.15 -13.86 82.78
CA LEU A 2 -9.64 -14.65 81.66
C LEU A 2 -10.21 -14.11 80.33
N LYS A 3 -9.42 -14.12 79.24
CA LYS A 3 -9.69 -15.02 78.11
C LYS A 3 -8.59 -15.03 77.06
N TYR A 4 -8.28 -16.27 76.72
CA TYR A 4 -7.35 -16.81 75.74
C TYR A 4 -7.99 -16.85 74.34
N SER A 5 -7.15 -16.73 73.31
CA SER A 5 -7.06 -17.63 72.13
C SER A 5 -7.97 -17.48 70.90
N ARG A 6 -7.28 -17.58 69.74
CA ARG A 6 -7.68 -18.07 68.39
C ARG A 6 -8.64 -17.15 67.63
N ILE A 7 -8.54 -16.92 66.32
CA ILE A 7 -8.53 -17.86 65.17
C ILE A 7 -8.00 -17.01 63.97
N MET A 8 -6.86 -17.31 63.34
CA MET A 8 -6.66 -18.20 62.17
C MET A 8 -7.35 -17.74 60.87
N ARG A 9 -6.52 -17.51 59.83
CA ARG A 9 -6.81 -17.52 58.36
C ARG A 9 -7.84 -16.48 57.87
N THR A 10 -7.49 -15.62 56.91
CA THR A 10 -7.64 -15.97 55.48
C THR A 10 -6.90 -14.94 54.62
N VAL A 11 -5.98 -15.43 53.80
CA VAL A 11 -5.43 -14.75 52.62
C VAL A 11 -6.46 -14.88 51.51
N MET A 12 -6.89 -13.77 50.89
CA MET A 12 -7.48 -13.84 49.55
C MET A 12 -7.40 -12.48 48.84
N THR A 13 -6.42 -12.40 47.95
CA THR A 13 -6.20 -11.42 46.87
C THR A 13 -7.44 -11.32 45.96
N PHE A 14 -7.84 -10.12 45.56
CA PHE A 14 -8.57 -9.92 44.29
C PHE A 14 -8.20 -8.59 43.62
N LEU A 15 -7.76 -8.71 42.37
CA LEU A 15 -7.31 -7.66 41.47
C LEU A 15 -8.37 -6.56 41.29
N ALA A 16 -7.97 -5.30 41.49
CA ALA A 16 -8.74 -4.16 41.01
C ALA A 16 -8.47 -3.95 39.50
N PHE A 17 -9.43 -4.37 38.69
CA PHE A 17 -9.49 -4.29 37.24
C PHE A 17 -9.77 -2.83 36.83
N GLY A 18 -8.83 -2.20 36.13
CA GLY A 18 -8.96 -0.81 35.65
C GLY A 18 -9.92 -0.69 34.47
N PRO A 19 -10.66 0.42 34.32
CA PRO A 19 -11.44 0.67 33.12
C PRO A 19 -10.50 1.23 32.04
N LEU A 20 -9.94 0.36 31.19
CA LEU A 20 -9.44 0.78 29.89
C LEU A 20 -10.65 1.16 29.04
N CYS A 21 -10.90 2.45 28.88
CA CYS A 21 -11.79 2.95 27.85
C CYS A 21 -11.30 2.44 26.50
N LEU A 22 -12.13 1.58 25.90
CA LEU A 22 -12.01 1.10 24.54
C LEU A 22 -11.98 2.30 23.60
N THR A 23 -10.78 2.74 23.22
CA THR A 23 -10.57 3.50 21.99
C THR A 23 -10.91 2.53 20.85
N GLY A 24 -12.19 2.50 20.48
CA GLY A 24 -12.64 1.85 19.25
C GLY A 24 -11.88 2.49 18.10
N CYS A 25 -10.89 1.77 17.58
CA CYS A 25 -10.28 2.09 16.31
C CYS A 25 -11.39 1.93 15.27
N GLY A 26 -11.95 3.07 14.84
CA GLY A 26 -12.98 3.12 13.80
C GLY A 26 -12.43 2.46 12.55
N THR A 27 -12.82 1.20 12.34
CA THR A 27 -12.63 0.55 11.06
C THR A 27 -13.62 1.21 10.12
N SER A 28 -13.18 2.25 9.42
CA SER A 28 -13.94 2.84 8.32
C SER A 28 -14.34 1.71 7.37
N PRO A 29 -15.63 1.57 7.01
CA PRO A 29 -16.04 0.56 6.07
C PRO A 29 -15.29 0.79 4.76
N SER A 30 -14.42 -0.16 4.40
CA SER A 30 -13.88 -0.20 3.04
C SER A 30 -15.08 -0.34 2.10
N PRO A 31 -15.27 0.56 1.13
CA PRO A 31 -16.27 0.34 0.09
C PRO A 31 -16.01 -1.04 -0.53
N ALA A 32 -17.09 -1.77 -0.82
CA ALA A 32 -17.03 -3.10 -1.43
C ALA A 32 -16.04 -3.06 -2.59
N MET A 33 -14.86 -3.61 -2.32
CA MET A 33 -13.71 -3.49 -3.17
C MET A 33 -13.88 -4.44 -4.34
N GLY A 34 -13.67 -3.95 -5.56
CA GLY A 34 -13.76 -4.76 -6.78
C GLY A 34 -12.78 -5.94 -6.77
N GLU A 35 -12.63 -6.64 -7.88
CA GLU A 35 -11.66 -7.75 -7.94
C GLU A 35 -10.25 -7.23 -8.26
N TYR A 36 -9.23 -7.90 -7.70
CA TYR A 36 -7.84 -7.71 -8.14
C TYR A 36 -7.63 -8.45 -9.46
N VAL A 37 -7.07 -7.78 -10.44
CA VAL A 37 -6.62 -8.40 -11.69
C VAL A 37 -5.10 -8.40 -11.77
N ASP A 38 -4.53 -9.44 -12.37
CA ASP A 38 -3.12 -9.49 -12.68
C ASP A 38 -2.80 -8.51 -13.82
N VAL A 39 -1.86 -7.61 -13.55
CA VAL A 39 -1.41 -6.58 -14.49
C VAL A 39 0.07 -6.77 -14.74
N SER A 40 0.46 -6.67 -16.01
CA SER A 40 1.85 -6.63 -16.42
C SER A 40 2.08 -5.45 -17.34
N GLY A 41 3.32 -5.02 -17.45
CA GLY A 41 3.65 -3.96 -18.37
C GLY A 41 5.13 -3.71 -18.51
N THR A 42 5.45 -2.74 -19.35
CA THR A 42 6.81 -2.32 -19.63
C THR A 42 7.01 -0.83 -19.40
N VAL A 43 8.23 -0.47 -19.01
CA VAL A 43 8.67 0.90 -18.79
C VAL A 43 9.90 1.18 -19.63
N ASN A 44 9.81 2.18 -20.50
CA ASN A 44 10.92 2.63 -21.36
C ASN A 44 11.36 4.03 -20.95
N THR A 45 12.68 4.28 -20.93
CA THR A 45 13.27 5.60 -20.70
C THR A 45 13.01 6.54 -21.89
N ALA A 46 13.33 7.83 -21.73
CA ALA A 46 13.23 8.83 -22.81
C ALA A 46 13.96 8.39 -24.10
N ASP A 47 15.07 7.65 -23.95
CA ASP A 47 15.88 7.11 -25.05
C ASP A 47 15.26 5.86 -25.71
N GLY A 48 14.07 5.44 -25.28
CA GLY A 48 13.39 4.23 -25.75
C GLY A 48 14.00 2.91 -25.24
N LYS A 49 14.93 2.98 -24.27
CA LYS A 49 15.55 1.79 -23.67
C LYS A 49 14.71 1.29 -22.49
N PRO A 50 14.67 -0.01 -22.21
CA PRO A 50 13.99 -0.52 -21.03
C PRO A 50 14.62 0.05 -19.75
N LEU A 51 13.77 0.40 -18.77
CA LEU A 51 14.23 0.85 -17.45
C LEU A 51 14.98 -0.28 -16.74
N LYS A 52 16.27 -0.11 -16.44
CA LYS A 52 17.11 -1.20 -15.90
C LYS A 52 16.58 -1.75 -14.56
N SER A 53 16.36 -0.87 -13.59
CA SER A 53 15.78 -1.19 -12.29
C SER A 53 15.03 0.01 -11.73
N GLY A 54 13.94 -0.23 -11.01
CA GLY A 54 13.19 0.80 -10.30
C GLY A 54 11.93 0.25 -9.65
N ASN A 55 11.12 1.14 -9.11
CA ASN A 55 9.79 0.84 -8.62
C ASN A 55 8.76 1.70 -9.37
N ILE A 56 7.65 1.08 -9.74
CA ILE A 56 6.46 1.76 -10.25
C ILE A 56 5.40 1.77 -9.16
N TYR A 57 4.75 2.91 -8.98
CA TYR A 57 3.73 3.14 -7.98
C TYR A 57 2.42 3.55 -8.66
N PHE A 58 1.32 3.09 -8.11
CA PHE A 58 -0.04 3.32 -8.60
C PHE A 58 -0.87 3.95 -7.47
N GLU A 59 -1.41 5.14 -7.71
CA GLU A 59 -2.33 5.83 -6.79
C GLU A 59 -3.69 5.98 -7.47
N PRO A 60 -4.80 5.50 -6.89
CA PRO A 60 -6.13 5.70 -7.47
C PRO A 60 -6.41 7.19 -7.73
N GLU A 61 -6.98 7.49 -8.90
CA GLU A 61 -7.43 8.85 -9.21
C GLU A 61 -8.61 9.28 -8.34
N THR A 62 -9.52 8.34 -8.08
CA THR A 62 -10.71 8.57 -7.27
C THR A 62 -10.59 7.85 -5.93
N PRO A 63 -10.63 8.58 -4.80
CA PRO A 63 -10.62 7.97 -3.48
C PRO A 63 -11.72 6.92 -3.33
N GLY A 64 -11.36 5.73 -2.82
CA GLY A 64 -12.30 4.64 -2.58
C GLY A 64 -12.63 3.75 -3.79
N GLN A 65 -12.20 4.09 -5.02
CA GLN A 65 -12.41 3.25 -6.21
C GLN A 65 -11.30 2.22 -6.46
N GLY A 66 -10.20 2.26 -5.72
CA GLY A 66 -9.10 1.32 -5.84
C GLY A 66 -8.23 1.26 -4.58
N ARG A 67 -7.04 0.70 -4.73
CA ARG A 67 -6.00 0.69 -3.68
C ARG A 67 -4.66 1.05 -4.27
N GLU A 68 -3.88 1.78 -3.49
CA GLU A 68 -2.48 2.01 -3.81
C GLU A 68 -1.73 0.69 -3.92
N ALA A 69 -0.81 0.63 -4.87
CA ALA A 69 0.03 -0.54 -5.09
C ALA A 69 1.35 -0.12 -5.72
N ASN A 70 2.33 -1.01 -5.64
CA ASN A 70 3.62 -0.82 -6.28
C ASN A 70 4.14 -2.13 -6.87
N ALA A 71 5.11 -2.02 -7.77
CA ALA A 71 5.81 -3.16 -8.34
C ALA A 71 7.26 -2.80 -8.60
N THR A 72 8.14 -3.78 -8.46
CA THR A 72 9.52 -3.63 -8.93
C THR A 72 9.55 -3.77 -10.44
N VAL A 73 10.24 -2.83 -11.08
CA VAL A 73 10.55 -2.85 -12.50
C VAL A 73 11.95 -3.43 -12.65
N ALA A 74 12.08 -4.52 -13.39
CA ALA A 74 13.36 -5.13 -13.71
C ALA A 74 13.46 -5.33 -15.23
N ASN A 75 14.56 -4.85 -15.82
CA ASN A 75 14.78 -4.90 -17.27
C ASN A 75 13.58 -4.37 -18.09
N GLY A 76 12.98 -3.29 -17.60
CA GLY A 76 11.87 -2.59 -18.22
C GLY A 76 10.55 -3.30 -18.08
N ALA A 77 10.43 -4.37 -17.30
CA ALA A 77 9.18 -5.10 -17.11
C ALA A 77 8.75 -5.11 -15.65
N PHE A 78 7.43 -5.09 -15.40
CA PHE A 78 6.84 -5.25 -14.08
C PHE A 78 5.60 -6.14 -14.14
N LYS A 79 5.26 -6.72 -12.99
CA LYS A 79 4.02 -7.47 -12.77
C LYS A 79 3.48 -7.14 -11.38
N THR A 80 2.17 -6.96 -11.25
CA THR A 80 1.50 -6.68 -9.98
C THR A 80 0.01 -7.00 -10.06
N LYS A 81 -0.71 -6.82 -8.96
CA LYS A 81 -2.17 -6.96 -8.88
C LYS A 81 -2.80 -5.61 -8.57
N LEU A 82 -3.79 -5.20 -9.36
CA LEU A 82 -4.49 -3.93 -9.20
C LEU A 82 -6.01 -4.13 -9.19
N PHE A 83 -6.73 -3.27 -8.48
CA PHE A 83 -8.19 -3.18 -8.65
C PHE A 83 -8.53 -2.54 -9.99
N LEU A 84 -9.69 -2.89 -10.51
CA LEU A 84 -10.32 -2.20 -11.64
C LEU A 84 -10.60 -0.73 -11.28
N ALA A 85 -9.72 0.17 -11.72
CA ALA A 85 -9.79 1.60 -11.45
C ALA A 85 -8.88 2.38 -12.39
N LYS A 86 -8.97 3.71 -12.32
CA LYS A 86 -8.00 4.63 -12.92
C LYS A 86 -6.94 5.01 -11.90
N TYR A 87 -5.68 5.00 -12.33
CA TYR A 87 -4.53 5.27 -11.49
C TYR A 87 -3.66 6.36 -12.10
N ARG A 88 -3.14 7.22 -11.23
CA ARG A 88 -1.94 8.01 -11.48
C ARG A 88 -0.72 7.14 -11.21
N VAL A 89 0.31 7.30 -12.03
CA VAL A 89 1.50 6.46 -12.00
C VAL A 89 2.72 7.32 -11.72
N ALA A 90 3.57 6.88 -10.80
CA ALA A 90 4.86 7.48 -10.53
C ALA A 90 5.94 6.41 -10.54
N LEU A 91 7.18 6.79 -10.81
CA LEU A 91 8.31 5.88 -10.87
C LEU A 91 9.47 6.41 -10.03
N ASP A 92 10.12 5.51 -9.33
CA ASP A 92 11.38 5.77 -8.65
C ASP A 92 12.44 4.82 -9.18
N MET A 93 13.71 5.23 -9.14
CA MET A 93 14.80 4.36 -9.55
C MET A 93 15.65 3.97 -8.37
N GLU A 94 15.97 2.67 -8.34
CA GLU A 94 16.86 2.12 -7.34
C GLU A 94 18.33 2.45 -7.65
N ASP A 95 18.69 2.50 -8.95
CA ASP A 95 20.04 2.85 -9.38
C ASP A 95 20.18 4.36 -9.59
N ARG A 96 21.05 4.98 -8.76
CA ARG A 96 21.38 6.41 -8.81
C ARG A 96 22.18 6.81 -10.07
N LYS A 97 22.66 5.87 -10.88
CA LYS A 97 23.45 6.15 -12.09
C LYS A 97 22.59 6.49 -13.31
N THR A 98 21.39 5.96 -13.37
CA THR A 98 20.39 6.37 -14.36
C THR A 98 19.67 7.59 -13.80
N THR A 99 19.43 8.62 -14.61
CA THR A 99 18.71 9.82 -14.17
C THR A 99 17.29 9.76 -14.71
N LEU A 100 16.32 9.42 -13.87
CA LEU A 100 14.91 9.57 -14.20
C LEU A 100 14.54 11.05 -14.01
N PRO A 101 13.93 11.73 -15.01
CA PRO A 101 13.48 13.09 -14.83
C PRO A 101 12.55 13.22 -13.62
N ALA A 102 12.80 14.23 -12.76
CA ALA A 102 12.07 14.42 -11.51
C ALA A 102 10.54 14.50 -11.69
N LYS A 103 10.07 14.92 -12.87
CA LYS A 103 8.63 14.94 -13.19
C LYS A 103 7.97 13.56 -13.03
N PHE A 104 8.65 12.46 -13.37
CA PHE A 104 8.10 11.11 -13.29
C PHE A 104 8.10 10.52 -11.88
N THR A 105 8.84 11.13 -10.95
CA THR A 105 8.94 10.68 -9.55
C THR A 105 7.76 11.08 -8.68
N LYS A 106 6.85 11.90 -9.20
CA LYS A 106 5.69 12.41 -8.46
C LYS A 106 4.41 12.21 -9.25
N PHE A 107 3.37 11.69 -8.62
CA PHE A 107 2.05 11.51 -9.24
C PHE A 107 1.48 12.80 -9.83
N ALA A 108 1.73 13.94 -9.19
CA ALA A 108 1.21 15.24 -9.62
C ALA A 108 1.85 15.77 -10.92
N THR A 109 3.05 15.29 -11.27
CA THR A 109 3.83 15.82 -12.40
C THR A 109 4.21 14.77 -13.43
N SER A 110 3.95 13.49 -13.17
CA SER A 110 4.35 12.41 -14.06
C SER A 110 3.57 12.43 -15.38
N GLY A 111 2.30 12.85 -15.32
CA GLY A 111 1.37 12.78 -16.45
C GLY A 111 1.10 11.34 -16.91
N GLN A 112 1.50 10.34 -16.12
CA GLN A 112 1.33 8.92 -16.43
C GLN A 112 0.04 8.41 -15.76
N HIS A 113 -0.81 7.80 -16.56
CA HIS A 113 -2.11 7.30 -16.12
C HIS A 113 -2.33 5.88 -16.65
N ALA A 114 -3.03 5.07 -15.87
CA ALA A 114 -3.41 3.72 -16.26
C ALA A 114 -4.86 3.45 -15.89
N GLU A 115 -5.65 2.97 -16.85
CA GLU A 115 -7.00 2.50 -16.60
C GLU A 115 -7.00 0.97 -16.63
N ILE A 116 -7.32 0.35 -15.49
CA ILE A 116 -7.34 -1.09 -15.32
C ILE A 116 -8.77 -1.59 -15.48
N LYS A 117 -8.97 -2.48 -16.44
CA LYS A 117 -10.23 -3.19 -16.74
C LYS A 117 -9.99 -4.70 -16.74
N ASP A 118 -11.06 -5.47 -16.74
CA ASP A 118 -10.95 -6.91 -16.98
C ASP A 118 -10.32 -7.17 -18.37
N GLY A 119 -9.38 -8.11 -18.44
CA GLY A 119 -8.62 -8.39 -19.66
C GLY A 119 -7.63 -7.31 -20.10
N THR A 120 -7.15 -6.45 -19.18
CA THR A 120 -6.17 -5.38 -19.49
C THR A 120 -4.95 -5.95 -20.22
N THR A 121 -4.71 -5.48 -21.44
CA THR A 121 -3.49 -5.74 -22.21
C THR A 121 -2.27 -5.17 -21.49
N PRO A 122 -1.05 -5.71 -21.70
CA PRO A 122 0.14 -5.21 -21.03
C PRO A 122 0.28 -3.69 -21.13
N LEU A 123 0.46 -3.03 -20.00
CA LEU A 123 0.63 -1.58 -19.93
C LEU A 123 1.98 -1.17 -20.51
N VAL A 124 2.06 -0.02 -21.15
CA VAL A 124 3.32 0.54 -21.65
C VAL A 124 3.46 1.96 -21.15
N PHE A 125 4.56 2.24 -20.44
CA PHE A 125 4.90 3.57 -19.95
C PHE A 125 6.19 4.06 -20.62
N ASP A 126 6.06 5.06 -21.49
CA ASP A 126 7.20 5.73 -22.11
C ASP A 126 7.52 7.02 -21.35
N LEU A 127 8.75 7.12 -20.85
CA LEU A 127 9.21 8.24 -20.01
C LEU A 127 9.84 9.36 -20.87
N LYS A 128 9.09 9.90 -21.82
CA LYS A 128 9.53 10.99 -22.74
C LYS A 128 9.30 12.39 -22.15
#